data_AF-A0A2R6Y2T9-F1
#
_entry.id   AF-A0A2R6Y2T9-F1
#
_cell.length_a   1.000
_cell.length_b   1.000
_cell.length_c   1.000
_cell.angle_alpha   90.00
_cell.angle_beta   90.00
_cell.angle_gamma   90.00
#
_symmetry.space_group_name_H-M   'P 1'
#
loop_
_entity.id
_entity.type
_entity.pdbx_description
1 polymer ?
#
loop_
_entity_poly.entity_id
_entity_poly.type
_entity_poly.pdbx_seq_one_letter_code
_entity_poly.pdbx_strand_id
1 'polypeptide(L)' 'MRPSLAIKDILHAFSLNYKTIFGMPNYEQYLKHHAEHHPEEKPMTASEYYVYALNERYNSGKINRCC' A
#
# COMPACT_ATOMS: atom_id res chain seq x y z
N MET A 1 -8.55 -35.23 -18.75
CA MET A 1 -9.28 -34.10 -18.14
C MET A 1 -8.75 -33.90 -16.72
N ARG A 2 -7.85 -32.92 -16.49
CA ARG A 2 -7.34 -32.57 -15.15
C ARG A 2 -7.32 -31.03 -15.02
N PRO A 3 -8.31 -30.41 -14.37
CA PRO A 3 -8.45 -28.95 -14.32
C PRO A 3 -7.79 -28.30 -13.08
N SER A 4 -6.84 -28.97 -12.42
CA SER A 4 -6.42 -28.61 -11.06
C SER A 4 -5.22 -27.64 -10.93
N LEU A 5 -4.52 -27.31 -12.03
CA LEU A 5 -3.32 -26.45 -11.96
C LEU A 5 -3.64 -24.95 -12.04
N ALA A 6 -4.71 -24.54 -12.72
CA ALA A 6 -4.98 -23.13 -12.99
C ALA A 6 -5.37 -22.29 -11.75
N ILE A 7 -6.02 -22.90 -10.75
CA ILE A 7 -6.54 -22.15 -9.59
C ILE A 7 -5.40 -21.63 -8.71
N LYS A 8 -4.32 -22.40 -8.56
CA LYS A 8 -3.16 -22.00 -7.75
C LYS A 8 -2.43 -20.80 -8.38
N ASP A 9 -2.27 -20.82 -9.69
CA ASP A 9 -1.62 -19.74 -10.43
C ASP A 9 -2.46 -18.45 -10.42
N ILE A 10 -3.79 -18.56 -10.52
CA ILE A 10 -4.72 -17.42 -10.40
C ILE A 10 -4.67 -16.82 -8.98
N LEU A 11 -4.65 -17.66 -7.93
CA LEU A 11 -4.52 -17.18 -6.54
C LEU A 11 -3.16 -16.50 -6.29
N HIS A 12 -2.09 -17.04 -6.86
CA HIS A 12 -0.75 -16.46 -6.73
C HIS A 12 -0.59 -15.16 -7.54
N ALA A 13 -1.27 -15.03 -8.67
CA ALA A 13 -1.34 -13.77 -9.42
C ALA A 13 -2.20 -12.71 -8.71
N PHE A 14 -3.28 -13.12 -8.04
CA PHE A 14 -4.15 -12.21 -7.26
C PHE A 14 -3.49 -11.71 -5.97
N SER A 15 -2.63 -12.54 -5.34
CA SER A 15 -1.94 -12.18 -4.10
C SER A 15 -0.98 -11.01 -4.26
N LEU A 16 -0.48 -10.76 -5.48
CA LEU A 16 0.57 -9.78 -5.73
C LEU A 16 0.06 -8.33 -5.79
N ASN A 17 -1.25 -8.08 -5.86
CA ASN A 17 -1.74 -6.69 -6.03
C ASN A 17 -3.09 -6.35 -5.39
N TYR A 18 -3.65 -7.23 -4.57
CA TYR A 18 -4.96 -6.97 -3.92
C TYR A 18 -4.95 -5.66 -3.11
N LYS A 19 -3.85 -5.33 -2.42
CA LYS A 19 -3.74 -4.07 -1.64
C LYS A 19 -3.91 -2.84 -2.54
N THR A 20 -3.31 -2.84 -3.73
CA THR A 20 -3.47 -1.76 -4.72
C THR A 20 -4.90 -1.71 -5.24
N ILE A 21 -5.51 -2.86 -5.54
CA ILE A 21 -6.89 -2.98 -6.04
C ILE A 21 -7.90 -2.43 -5.02
N PHE A 22 -7.71 -2.74 -3.73
CA PHE A 22 -8.55 -2.22 -2.65
C PHE A 22 -8.11 -0.84 -2.13
N GLY A 23 -7.07 -0.25 -2.73
CA GLY A 23 -6.49 1.02 -2.30
C GLY A 23 -5.94 0.98 -0.87
N MET A 24 -5.61 -0.19 -0.31
CA MET A 24 -5.04 -0.27 1.04
C MET A 24 -3.68 0.44 1.09
N PRO A 25 -3.42 1.26 2.13
CA PRO A 25 -2.10 1.84 2.35
C PRO A 25 -1.04 0.75 2.50
N ASN A 26 0.09 0.91 1.80
CA ASN A 26 1.21 -0.03 1.82
C ASN A 26 2.39 0.57 2.59
N TYR A 27 2.57 0.14 3.84
CA TYR A 27 3.60 0.68 4.73
C TYR A 27 5.04 0.40 4.24
N GLU A 28 5.31 -0.74 3.60
CA GLU A 28 6.66 -1.03 3.06
C GLU A 28 7.01 -0.08 1.92
N GLN A 29 6.03 0.24 1.07
CA GLN A 29 6.23 1.19 -0.01
C GLN A 29 6.45 2.60 0.54
N TYR A 30 5.71 3.00 1.59
CA TYR A 30 5.96 4.24 2.32
C TYR A 30 7.37 4.30 2.89
N LEU A 31 7.87 3.25 3.56
CA LEU A 31 9.22 3.24 4.13
C LEU A 31 10.30 3.42 3.08
N LYS A 32 10.18 2.75 1.92
CA LYS A 32 11.12 2.92 0.80
C LYS A 32 11.11 4.36 0.31
N HIS A 33 9.92 4.89 0.06
CA HIS A 33 9.77 6.24 -0.43
C HIS A 33 10.29 7.29 0.56
N HIS A 34 9.98 7.12 1.84
CA HIS A 34 10.46 7.95 2.93
C HIS A 34 11.98 7.89 3.06
N ALA A 35 12.59 6.71 2.95
CA ALA A 35 14.05 6.59 2.99
C ALA A 35 14.73 7.30 1.81
N GLU A 36 14.10 7.30 0.64
CA GLU A 36 14.62 7.96 -0.56
C GLU A 36 14.43 9.49 -0.55
N HIS A 37 13.33 9.99 0.00
CA HIS A 37 12.93 11.41 -0.12
C HIS A 37 13.02 12.19 1.20
N HIS A 38 12.98 11.50 2.33
CA HIS A 38 13.01 12.05 3.70
C HIS A 38 14.01 11.28 4.60
N PRO A 39 15.29 11.10 4.20
CA PRO A 39 16.25 10.28 4.97
C PRO A 39 16.58 10.86 6.35
N GLU A 40 16.46 12.17 6.54
CA GLU A 40 16.76 12.88 7.79
C GLU A 40 15.58 12.88 8.78
N GLU A 41 14.39 12.46 8.35
CA GLU A 41 13.20 12.42 9.18
C GLU A 41 12.98 11.01 9.73
N LYS A 42 12.30 10.92 10.88
CA LYS A 42 11.88 9.62 11.41
C LYS A 42 10.57 9.21 10.72
N PRO A 43 10.49 8.04 10.08
CA PRO A 43 9.24 7.59 9.49
C PRO A 43 8.16 7.39 10.56
N MET A 44 6.92 7.65 10.18
CA MET A 44 5.74 7.30 10.98
C MET A 44 5.72 5.80 11.25
N THR A 45 5.12 5.41 12.37
CA THR A 45 4.79 4.01 12.61
C THR A 45 3.72 3.52 11.63
N ALA A 46 3.57 2.20 11.48
CA ALA A 46 2.56 1.62 10.61
C ALA A 46 1.14 2.13 10.93
N SER A 47 0.77 2.20 12.21
CA SER A 47 -0.56 2.68 12.62
C SER A 47 -0.78 4.15 12.28
N GLU A 48 0.22 5.01 12.52
CA GLU A 48 0.14 6.44 12.20
C GLU A 48 0.00 6.63 10.69
N TYR A 49 0.79 5.89 9.89
CA TYR A 49 0.69 5.92 8.44
C TYR A 49 -0.69 5.46 7.94
N TYR A 50 -1.29 4.42 8.53
CA TYR A 50 -2.64 3.98 8.17
C TYR A 50 -3.69 5.06 8.41
N VAL A 51 -3.65 5.70 9.59
CA VAL A 51 -4.59 6.79 9.91
C VAL A 51 -4.38 7.98 8.99
N TYR A 52 -3.12 8.38 8.76
CA TYR A 52 -2.76 9.44 7.83
C TYR A 52 -3.30 9.17 6.42
N ALA A 53 -3.04 7.98 5.87
CA ALA A 53 -3.46 7.62 4.51
C ALA A 53 -4.98 7.55 4.35
N LEU A 54 -5.71 7.11 5.38
CA LEU A 54 -7.18 7.14 5.38
C LEU A 54 -7.71 8.57 5.46
N ASN A 55 -7.13 9.39 6.32
CA ASN A 55 -7.51 10.80 6.49
C ASN A 55 -7.29 11.58 5.19
N GLU A 56 -6.15 11.37 4.53
CA GLU A 56 -5.85 11.97 3.23
C GLU A 56 -6.82 11.53 2.13
N ARG A 57 -7.21 10.25 2.10
CA ARG A 57 -8.16 9.79 1.09
C ARG A 57 -9.57 10.36 1.29
N TYR A 58 -10.06 10.39 2.52
CA TYR A 58 -11.49 10.58 2.78
C TYR A 58 -11.85 11.95 3.35
N ASN A 59 -10.92 12.67 3.98
CA ASN A 59 -11.24 13.88 4.74
C ASN A 59 -10.49 15.13 4.27
N SER A 60 -9.32 15.01 3.61
CA SER A 60 -8.51 16.19 3.34
C SER A 60 -9.07 17.09 2.22
N GLY A 61 -9.97 16.57 1.37
CA GLY A 61 -10.57 17.30 0.24
C GLY A 61 -9.54 17.86 -0.76
N LYS A 62 -8.27 17.50 -0.58
CA LYS A 62 -7.09 17.97 -1.28
C LYS A 62 -6.28 16.73 -1.65
N ILE A 63 -5.67 16.75 -2.82
CA ILE A 63 -4.69 15.73 -3.18
C ILE A 63 -3.37 16.15 -2.50
N ASN A 64 -3.18 15.85 -1.22
CA ASN A 64 -1.88 16.03 -0.59
C ASN A 64 -1.02 14.81 -0.97
N ARG A 65 -0.21 15.00 -2.00
CA ARG A 65 0.93 14.13 -2.31
C ARG A 65 2.14 14.68 -1.57
N CYS A 66 2.12 14.68 -0.23
CA CYS A 66 3.37 14.26 0.38
C CYS A 66 3.41 12.80 0.01
N CYS A 67 4.38 12.40 -0.81
CA CYS A 67 4.75 11.01 -0.89
C CYS A 67 3.57 10.01 -0.88
#